data_AF-A0A1C3P4C2-F1
#
_entry.id   AF-A0A1C3P4C2-F1
#
_cell.length_a   1.000
_cell.length_b   1.000
_cell.length_c   1.000
_cell.angle_alpha   90.00
_cell.angle_beta   90.00
_cell.angle_gamma   90.00
#
_symmetry.space_group_name_H-M   'P 1'
#
loop_
_entity.id
_entity.type
_entity.pdbx_description
1 polymer ?
#
loop_
_entity_poly.entity_id
_entity_poly.type
_entity_poly.pdbx_seq_one_letter_code
_entity_poly.pdbx_strand_id
1 'polypeptide(L)' 'MSTENARAFPNGRCWCGCGERIDDPRVFFRAGHDKRAEVRVIRERYGDVASFLLAYGYGPAAGGGAA' A
#
# COMPACT_ATOMS: atom_id res chain seq x y z
N MET A 1 9.57 24.30 2.59
CA MET A 1 8.85 23.70 3.72
C MET A 1 9.25 22.25 3.77
N SER A 2 10.19 21.91 4.66
CA SER A 2 10.62 20.54 4.89
C SER A 2 9.44 19.79 5.49
N THR A 3 8.78 18.95 4.70
CA THR A 3 7.96 17.87 5.25
C THR A 3 8.93 16.85 5.83
N GLU A 4 9.48 17.18 7.01
CA GLU A 4 9.89 16.13 7.94
C GLU A 4 8.76 15.12 7.98
N ASN A 5 9.10 13.88 7.68
CA ASN A 5 8.21 12.75 7.51
C ASN A 5 7.36 12.61 8.79
N ALA A 6 6.20 13.28 8.81
CA ALA A 6 5.34 13.34 9.97
C ALA A 6 4.94 11.90 10.27
N ARG A 7 5.42 11.39 11.40
CA ARG A 7 5.19 10.00 11.78
C ARG A 7 3.68 9.80 11.88
N ALA A 8 3.17 8.90 11.05
CA ALA A 8 1.78 8.49 11.10
C ALA A 8 1.49 7.78 12.42
N PHE A 9 0.38 8.12 13.07
CA PHE A 9 -0.12 7.43 14.26
C PHE A 9 -1.51 6.84 14.00
N PRO A 10 -1.82 5.64 14.52
CA PRO A 10 -3.16 5.10 14.44
C PRO A 10 -4.16 6.05 15.12
N ASN A 11 -5.36 6.17 14.54
CA ASN A 11 -6.40 7.10 15.01
C ASN A 11 -7.75 6.41 15.27
N GLY A 12 -7.77 5.08 15.34
CA GLY A 12 -8.98 4.28 15.53
C GLY A 12 -9.89 4.21 14.31
N ARG A 13 -9.44 4.64 13.13
CA ARG A 13 -10.14 4.49 11.85
C ARG A 13 -9.29 3.71 10.86
N CYS A 14 -9.92 2.99 9.95
CA CYS A 14 -9.20 2.26 8.92
C CYS A 14 -8.68 3.17 7.82
N TRP A 15 -7.36 3.11 7.58
CA TRP A 15 -6.66 3.93 6.60
C TRP A 15 -6.86 3.48 5.15
N CYS A 16 -7.55 2.37 4.89
CA CYS A 16 -7.91 1.98 3.53
C CYS A 16 -9.01 2.87 2.92
N GLY A 17 -9.60 3.78 3.70
CA GLY A 17 -10.64 4.71 3.27
C GLY A 17 -12.06 4.14 3.31
N CYS A 18 -12.28 2.97 3.91
CA CYS A 18 -13.64 2.42 4.08
C CYS A 18 -14.48 3.13 5.16
N GLY A 19 -13.84 3.97 5.99
CA GLY A 19 -14.52 4.70 7.07
C GLY A 19 -14.77 3.89 8.35
N GLU A 20 -14.46 2.59 8.33
CA GLU A 20 -14.68 1.71 9.49
C GLU A 20 -13.81 2.08 10.69
N ARG A 21 -14.36 1.84 11.89
CA ARG A 21 -13.62 1.96 13.14
C ARG A 21 -12.74 0.74 13.39
N ILE A 22 -11.62 0.97 14.05
CA ILE A 22 -10.74 -0.06 14.57
C ILE A 22 -10.64 0.11 16.08
N ASP A 23 -10.88 -0.97 16.81
CA ASP A 23 -10.89 -0.95 18.28
C ASP A 23 -9.48 -1.05 18.87
N ASP A 24 -8.52 -1.60 18.12
CA ASP A 24 -7.12 -1.64 18.53
C ASP A 24 -6.43 -0.30 18.19
N PRO A 25 -5.97 0.48 19.19
CA PRO A 25 -5.33 1.77 19.00
C PRO A 25 -3.89 1.67 18.43
N ARG A 26 -3.37 0.47 18.17
CA ARG A 26 -2.01 0.26 17.66
C ARG A 26 -1.95 -0.04 16.17
N VAL A 27 -3.09 -0.29 15.52
CA VAL A 27 -3.15 -0.69 14.11
C VAL A 27 -3.81 0.36 13.23
N PHE A 28 -3.32 0.48 11.99
CA PHE A 28 -3.84 1.44 11.01
C PHE A 28 -4.98 0.88 10.16
N PHE A 29 -5.07 -0.45 10.06
CA PHE A 29 -5.97 -1.14 9.15
C PHE A 29 -6.76 -2.22 9.88
N ARG A 30 -7.98 -2.47 9.40
CA ARG A 30 -8.68 -3.74 9.68
C ARG A 30 -7.88 -4.88 9.05
N ALA A 31 -8.08 -6.10 9.56
CA ALA A 31 -7.43 -7.28 9.00
C ALA A 31 -7.65 -7.37 7.48
N GLY A 32 -6.56 -7.40 6.71
CA GLY A 32 -6.57 -7.50 5.24
C GLY A 32 -6.88 -6.19 4.48
N HIS A 33 -7.09 -5.07 5.16
CA HIS A 33 -7.41 -3.79 4.50
C HIS A 33 -6.18 -2.98 4.09
N ASP A 34 -5.02 -3.30 4.63
CA ASP A 34 -3.71 -2.84 4.16
C ASP A 34 -3.55 -3.10 2.66
N LYS A 35 -3.88 -4.32 2.21
CA LYS A 35 -3.74 -4.68 0.79
C LYS A 35 -4.63 -3.86 -0.13
N ARG A 36 -5.84 -3.53 0.34
CA ARG A 36 -6.77 -2.66 -0.41
C ARG A 36 -6.20 -1.26 -0.58
N ALA A 37 -5.59 -0.72 0.48
CA ALA A 37 -4.95 0.59 0.45
C ALA A 37 -3.76 0.59 -0.54
N GLU A 38 -2.89 -0.43 -0.46
CA GLU A 38 -1.75 -0.60 -1.37
C GLU A 38 -2.20 -0.66 -2.84
N VAL A 39 -3.19 -1.52 -3.15
CA VAL A 39 -3.69 -1.69 -4.52
C VAL A 39 -4.25 -0.37 -5.06
N ARG A 40 -4.90 0.44 -4.21
CA ARG A 40 -5.39 1.76 -4.62
C ARG A 40 -4.23 2.68 -5.02
N VAL A 41 -3.19 2.77 -4.20
CA VAL A 41 -1.99 3.57 -4.51
C VAL A 41 -1.32 3.06 -5.80
N ILE A 42 -1.18 1.75 -5.94
CA ILE A 42 -0.60 1.13 -7.14
C ILE A 42 -1.41 1.52 -8.39
N ARG A 43 -2.74 1.41 -8.35
CA ARG A 43 -3.60 1.79 -9.47
C ARG A 43 -3.51 3.28 -9.79
N GLU A 44 -3.53 4.14 -8.77
CA GLU A 44 -3.46 5.59 -8.95
C GLU A 44 -2.11 6.07 -9.50
N ARG A 45 -1.01 5.38 -9.16
CA ARG A 45 0.36 5.79 -9.52
C ARG A 45 0.94 5.06 -10.72
N TYR A 46 0.56 3.80 -10.93
CA TYR A 46 1.15 2.90 -11.93
C TYR A 46 0.11 2.21 -12.82
N GLY A 47 -1.20 2.38 -12.57
CA GLY A 47 -2.29 1.74 -13.31
C GLY A 47 -2.60 0.33 -12.82
N ASP A 48 -1.60 -0.55 -12.76
CA ASP A 48 -1.75 -1.92 -12.28
C ASP A 48 -0.48 -2.45 -11.56
N VAL A 49 -0.60 -3.64 -10.98
CA VAL A 49 0.48 -4.26 -10.19
C VAL A 49 1.65 -4.73 -11.05
N ALA A 50 1.41 -5.17 -12.30
CA ALA A 50 2.47 -5.63 -13.19
C ALA A 50 3.32 -4.43 -13.63
N SER A 51 2.68 -3.33 -13.99
CA SER A 51 3.30 -2.05 -14.33
C SER A 51 4.10 -1.48 -13.15
N PHE A 52 3.56 -1.56 -11.93
CA PHE A 52 4.32 -1.22 -10.71
C PHE A 52 5.58 -2.09 -10.56
N LEU A 53 5.47 -3.41 -10.68
CA LEU A 53 6.62 -4.31 -10.55
C LEU A 53 7.69 -4.05 -11.62
N LEU A 54 7.28 -3.87 -12.88
CA LEU A 54 8.17 -3.50 -13.97
C LEU A 54 8.91 -2.18 -13.71
N ALA A 55 8.21 -1.18 -13.14
CA ALA A 55 8.81 0.11 -12.79
C ALA A 55 9.94 0.01 -11.75
N TYR A 56 9.97 -1.05 -10.95
CA TYR A 56 11.03 -1.34 -9.97
C TYR A 56 12.00 -2.43 -10.44
N GLY A 57 11.97 -2.77 -11.74
CA GLY A 57 12.88 -3.75 -12.32
C GLY A 57 12.56 -5.20 -11.95
N TYR A 58 11.34 -5.49 -11.47
CA TYR A 58 10.82 -6.85 -11.33
C TYR A 58 10.09 -7.27 -12.60
N GLY A 59 9.94 -8.58 -12.81
CA GLY A 59 9.18 -9.15 -13.92
C GLY A 59 9.89 -10.33 -14.58
N PRO A 60 9.29 -10.95 -15.60
CA PRO A 60 9.84 -12.16 -16.22
C PRO A 60 11.25 -11.97 -16.81
N ALA A 61 11.57 -10.76 -17.28
CA ALA A 61 12.88 -10.41 -17.83
C ALA A 61 13.94 -10.05 -16.75
N ALA A 62 13.53 -9.88 -15.49
CA ALA A 62 14.40 -9.43 -14.39
C ALA A 62 15.34 -10.51 -13.82
N GLY A 63 15.44 -11.68 -14.47
CA GLY A 63 16.41 -12.72 -14.11
C GLY A 63 15.93 -13.71 -13.03
N GLY A 64 14.66 -14.11 -13.09
CA GLY A 64 14.06 -15.06 -12.13
C GLY A 64 13.13 -16.09 -12.75
N GLY A 65 13.59 -16.83 -13.76
CA GLY A 65 13.20 -18.23 -14.02
C GLY A 65 11.85 -18.55 -14.71
N ALA A 66 11.91 -18.81 -16.02
CA ALA A 66 11.34 -19.96 -16.74
C ALA A 66 11.82 -19.84 -18.21
N ALA A 67 12.63 -20.68 -18.86
CA ALA A 67 12.92 -22.12 -18.71
C ALA A 67 11.67 -23.00 -18.59
#